data_AF-A0A1B0BUH9-F1
#
_entry.id   AF-A0A1B0BUH9-F1
#
_cell.length_a   1.000
_cell.length_b   1.000
_cell.length_c   1.000
_cell.angle_alpha   90.00
_cell.angle_beta   90.00
_cell.angle_gamma   90.00
#
_symmetry.space_group_name_H-M   'P 1'
#
loop_
_entity.id
_entity.type
_entity.pdbx_description
1 polymer ?
#
loop_
_entity_poly.entity_id
_entity_poly.type
_entity_poly.pdbx_seq_one_letter_code
_entity_poly.pdbx_strand_id
1 'polypeptide(L)'
;MHLPQEVAITYPSNTLANFHPTFVPISYPRNMDQLFAKSQPILSVCVAPLQKHYRNVLRIAEFVEMYRLLGAKHFYFYEDNHSRDVKRLLKHYRKEGIADVLPWNLETYQDDTYFNGIIAQINDCSYRAMIVDNYRYAAIVDLDEILMPVNFNSLMGYLRKCDKGQTSAFVFCNAFFYMKDGNDTYSTPIYARNRFLYTQTKVRRADQIKPVYAQSKCIINTHSVLEMGKNRMWKSVSGYSELILPPNVGILHHYRDKCYNCKKTLVIDYTARRFGSLIWDRVDEICLQAFFKDNGICPTS
;
A
#
# COMPACT_ATOMS: atom_id res chain seq x y z
N MET A 1 6.90 -28.25 5.53
CA MET A 1 5.74 -27.43 5.95
C MET A 1 4.55 -28.36 6.06
N HIS A 2 3.81 -28.34 7.17
CA HIS A 2 2.56 -29.10 7.30
C HIS A 2 1.41 -28.12 7.10
N LEU A 3 0.69 -28.26 5.98
CA LEU A 3 -0.55 -27.54 5.76
C LEU A 3 -1.62 -28.07 6.73
N PRO A 4 -2.58 -27.24 7.17
CA PRO A 4 -3.69 -27.71 7.98
C PRO A 4 -4.45 -28.79 7.20
N GLN A 5 -4.58 -29.97 7.80
CA GLN A 5 -5.21 -31.12 7.13
C GLN A 5 -6.73 -31.08 7.27
N GLU A 6 -7.24 -30.34 8.25
CA GLU A 6 -8.64 -30.38 8.67
C GLU A 6 -9.08 -29.02 9.21
N VAL A 7 -10.36 -28.69 9.06
CA VAL A 7 -11.02 -27.53 9.69
C VAL A 7 -12.22 -27.97 10.49
N ALA A 8 -12.40 -27.38 11.67
CA ALA A 8 -13.59 -27.62 12.50
C ALA A 8 -14.78 -26.78 12.00
N ILE A 9 -15.93 -27.42 11.80
CA ILE A 9 -17.20 -26.71 11.56
C ILE A 9 -17.91 -26.50 12.89
N THR A 10 -18.22 -25.25 13.22
CA THR A 10 -19.00 -24.89 14.41
C THR A 10 -20.29 -24.20 13.99
N TYR A 11 -21.37 -24.49 14.72
CA TYR A 11 -22.67 -23.86 14.51
C TYR A 11 -23.06 -23.07 15.74
N PRO A 12 -23.44 -21.78 15.60
CA PRO A 12 -23.87 -20.96 16.74
C PRO A 12 -25.04 -21.57 17.52
N SER A 13 -25.90 -22.34 16.83
CA SER A 13 -27.07 -23.01 17.39
C SER A 13 -26.76 -24.31 18.13
N ASN A 14 -25.54 -24.84 18.05
CA ASN A 14 -25.19 -26.13 18.63
C ASN A 14 -23.92 -26.04 19.49
N THR A 15 -24.11 -25.77 20.78
CA THR A 15 -23.02 -25.62 21.76
C THR A 15 -22.19 -26.90 21.96
N LEU A 16 -22.74 -28.08 21.66
CA LEU A 16 -21.98 -29.35 21.69
C LEU A 16 -20.88 -29.40 20.62
N ALA A 17 -21.04 -28.68 19.50
CA ALA A 17 -20.02 -28.59 18.46
C ALA A 17 -18.75 -27.84 18.91
N ASN A 18 -18.80 -27.09 20.02
CA ASN A 18 -17.62 -26.45 20.59
C ASN A 18 -16.78 -27.41 21.46
N PHE A 19 -17.42 -28.42 22.06
CA PHE A 19 -16.74 -29.44 22.87
C PHE A 19 -16.30 -30.65 22.04
N HIS A 20 -17.05 -30.96 20.97
CA HIS A 20 -16.76 -32.03 20.02
C HIS A 20 -16.90 -31.52 18.58
N PRO A 21 -15.92 -30.75 18.08
CA PRO A 21 -15.94 -30.22 16.72
C PRO A 21 -15.91 -31.35 15.70
N THR A 22 -16.73 -31.22 14.66
CA THR A 22 -16.61 -32.07 13.48
C THR A 22 -15.53 -31.49 12.59
N PHE A 23 -14.46 -32.26 12.38
CA PHE A 23 -13.37 -31.89 11.50
C PHE A 23 -13.68 -32.34 10.07
N VAL A 24 -13.55 -31.42 9.12
CA VAL A 24 -13.66 -31.70 7.69
C VAL A 24 -12.27 -31.64 7.08
N PRO A 25 -11.84 -32.72 6.39
CA PRO A 25 -10.53 -32.74 5.76
C PRO A 25 -10.47 -31.72 4.61
N ILE A 26 -9.37 -30.98 4.55
CA ILE A 26 -9.09 -30.04 3.47
C ILE A 26 -8.54 -30.84 2.28
N SER A 27 -9.32 -30.93 1.20
CA SER A 27 -8.84 -31.49 -0.05
C SER A 27 -8.04 -30.44 -0.81
N TYR A 28 -6.71 -30.56 -0.77
CA TYR A 28 -5.84 -29.75 -1.59
C TYR A 28 -5.81 -30.29 -3.03
N PRO A 29 -5.84 -29.42 -4.06
CA PRO A 29 -5.63 -29.84 -5.43
C PRO A 29 -4.28 -30.55 -5.58
N ARG A 30 -4.23 -31.64 -6.37
CA ARG A 30 -3.07 -32.52 -6.57
C ARG A 30 -1.78 -31.83 -7.03
N ASN A 31 -1.87 -30.55 -7.41
CA ASN A 31 -0.78 -29.74 -7.93
C ASN A 31 -0.76 -28.38 -7.20
N MET A 32 -0.56 -28.40 -5.87
CA MET A 32 -0.44 -27.20 -5.03
C MET A 32 0.65 -26.25 -5.54
N ASP A 33 1.74 -26.80 -6.07
CA ASP A 33 2.81 -26.02 -6.70
C ASP A 33 2.31 -25.25 -7.93
N GLN A 34 1.36 -25.78 -8.70
CA GLN A 34 0.76 -25.06 -9.84
C GLN A 34 -0.29 -24.04 -9.43
N LEU A 35 -0.97 -24.22 -8.29
CA LEU A 35 -1.91 -23.24 -7.75
C LEU A 35 -1.19 -21.92 -7.42
N PHE A 36 0.03 -22.03 -6.87
CA PHE A 36 0.89 -20.90 -6.56
C PHE A 36 1.86 -20.52 -7.71
N ALA A 37 2.16 -21.42 -8.65
CA ALA A 37 3.06 -21.12 -9.78
C ALA A 37 2.43 -20.27 -10.90
N LYS A 38 1.10 -20.11 -10.93
CA LYS A 38 0.41 -19.22 -11.88
C LYS A 38 -0.19 -17.97 -11.21
N SER A 39 0.42 -17.50 -10.12
CA SER A 39 0.10 -16.19 -9.57
C SER A 39 0.18 -15.13 -10.68
N GLN A 40 -0.79 -14.23 -10.77
CA GLN A 40 -0.73 -13.13 -11.72
C GLN A 40 0.41 -12.21 -11.33
N PRO A 41 1.37 -11.87 -12.22
CA PRO A 41 2.50 -10.99 -11.92
C PRO A 41 2.03 -9.52 -11.88
N ILE A 42 1.11 -9.25 -10.97
CA ILE A 42 0.44 -7.98 -10.73
C ILE A 42 0.89 -7.48 -9.35
N LEU A 43 1.11 -6.18 -9.26
CA LEU A 43 1.27 -5.47 -8.01
C LEU A 43 -0.08 -4.90 -7.58
N SER A 44 -0.51 -5.33 -6.40
CA SER A 44 -1.57 -4.68 -5.64
C SER A 44 -0.98 -3.80 -4.53
N VAL A 45 -1.80 -2.94 -3.94
CA VAL A 45 -1.40 -2.06 -2.83
C VAL A 45 -2.37 -2.21 -1.68
N CYS A 46 -1.85 -2.65 -0.54
CA CYS A 46 -2.53 -2.64 0.75
C CYS A 46 -2.28 -1.30 1.42
N VAL A 47 -3.32 -0.48 1.50
CA VAL A 47 -3.25 0.84 2.12
C VAL A 47 -3.65 0.72 3.58
N ALA A 48 -2.78 1.14 4.49
CA ALA A 48 -3.10 1.21 5.91
C ALA A 48 -4.37 2.05 6.16
N PRO A 49 -5.09 1.84 7.28
CA PRO A 49 -6.37 2.50 7.49
C PRO A 49 -6.17 4.01 7.46
N LEU A 50 -7.04 4.71 6.75
CA LEU A 50 -7.00 6.16 6.73
C LEU A 50 -7.30 6.68 8.13
N GLN A 51 -6.62 7.77 8.51
CA GLN A 51 -6.89 8.41 9.80
C GLN A 51 -8.36 8.81 9.90
N LYS A 52 -8.92 8.72 11.12
CA LYS A 52 -10.28 9.17 11.38
C LYS A 52 -10.44 10.63 10.92
N HIS A 53 -11.52 10.90 10.19
CA HIS A 53 -11.80 12.22 9.60
C HIS A 53 -10.77 12.73 8.59
N TYR A 54 -10.04 11.86 7.89
CA TYR A 54 -9.21 12.28 6.76
C TYR A 54 -10.06 12.95 5.66
N ARG A 55 -9.57 14.07 5.10
CA ARG A 55 -10.32 14.90 4.12
C ARG A 55 -9.57 15.27 2.85
N ASN A 56 -8.26 15.03 2.80
CA ASN A 56 -7.45 15.48 1.66
C ASN A 56 -7.58 14.51 0.48
N VAL A 57 -8.59 14.75 -0.36
CA VAL A 57 -8.91 13.94 -1.53
C VAL A 57 -7.77 13.99 -2.55
N LEU A 58 -7.18 15.17 -2.77
CA LEU A 58 -6.08 15.33 -3.72
C LEU A 58 -4.90 14.40 -3.39
N ARG A 59 -4.58 14.27 -2.10
CA ARG A 59 -3.50 13.39 -1.63
C ARG A 59 -3.80 11.90 -1.87
N ILE A 60 -5.06 11.48 -1.79
CA ILE A 60 -5.47 10.11 -2.16
C ILE A 60 -5.37 9.91 -3.67
N ALA A 61 -5.85 10.87 -4.47
CA ALA A 61 -5.79 10.81 -5.93
C ALA A 61 -4.35 10.70 -6.41
N GLU A 62 -3.46 11.55 -5.88
CA GLU A 62 -2.03 11.50 -6.19
C GLU A 62 -1.38 10.18 -5.76
N PHE A 63 -1.67 9.69 -4.55
CA PHE A 63 -1.14 8.42 -4.07
C PHE A 63 -1.50 7.26 -5.01
N VAL A 64 -2.78 7.14 -5.37
CA VAL A 64 -3.26 6.06 -6.25
C VAL A 64 -2.62 6.19 -7.63
N GLU A 65 -2.66 7.38 -8.23
CA GLU A 65 -2.12 7.57 -9.58
C GLU A 65 -0.59 7.42 -9.64
N MET A 66 0.13 7.81 -8.59
CA MET A 66 1.57 7.56 -8.46
C MET A 66 1.86 6.05 -8.43
N TYR A 67 1.14 5.27 -7.61
CA TYR A 67 1.32 3.82 -7.59
C TYR A 67 0.93 3.15 -8.90
N ARG A 68 -0.08 3.67 -9.61
CA ARG A 68 -0.44 3.18 -10.96
C ARG A 68 0.68 3.44 -11.97
N LEU A 69 1.35 4.59 -11.91
CA LEU A 69 2.55 4.85 -12.70
C LEU A 69 3.71 3.92 -12.33
N LEU A 70 3.84 3.58 -11.05
CA LEU A 70 4.79 2.59 -10.55
C LEU A 70 4.40 1.13 -10.89
N GLY A 71 3.27 0.92 -11.57
CA GLY A 71 2.85 -0.37 -12.11
C GLY A 71 1.83 -1.13 -11.26
N ALA A 72 1.31 -0.54 -10.18
CA ALA A 72 0.20 -1.11 -9.44
C ALA A 72 -1.07 -1.17 -10.28
N LYS A 73 -1.88 -2.22 -10.09
CA LYS A 73 -3.14 -2.42 -10.81
C LYS A 73 -4.37 -2.40 -9.92
N HIS A 74 -4.22 -2.79 -8.65
CA HIS A 74 -5.32 -2.90 -7.71
C HIS A 74 -4.96 -2.34 -6.35
N PHE A 75 -5.95 -1.81 -5.64
CA PHE A 75 -5.78 -1.20 -4.33
C PHE A 75 -6.81 -1.76 -3.36
N TYR A 76 -6.41 -1.99 -2.12
CA TYR A 76 -7.33 -2.33 -1.04
C TYR A 76 -7.34 -1.17 -0.05
N PHE A 77 -8.50 -0.53 0.03
CA PHE A 77 -8.80 0.47 1.05
C PHE A 77 -9.72 -0.13 2.10
N TYR A 78 -9.53 0.34 3.33
CA TYR A 78 -10.33 -0.03 4.48
C TYR A 78 -10.93 1.26 5.01
N GLU A 79 -12.23 1.40 4.82
CA GLU A 79 -12.95 2.62 5.13
C GLU A 79 -13.56 2.57 6.54
N ASP A 80 -13.28 3.62 7.32
CA ASP A 80 -13.95 3.93 8.58
C ASP A 80 -14.40 5.40 8.58
N ASN A 81 -15.71 5.64 8.63
CA ASN A 81 -16.39 6.94 8.69
C ASN A 81 -15.63 8.16 8.11
N HIS A 82 -15.28 8.11 6.81
CA HIS A 82 -14.61 9.22 6.11
C HIS A 82 -15.58 10.29 5.59
N SER A 83 -15.01 11.43 5.16
CA SER A 83 -15.76 12.54 4.56
C SER A 83 -16.50 12.10 3.29
N ARG A 84 -17.57 12.84 2.93
CA ARG A 84 -18.35 12.58 1.72
C ARG A 84 -17.49 12.59 0.45
N ASP A 85 -16.47 13.44 0.39
CA ASP A 85 -15.64 13.59 -0.80
C ASP A 85 -14.60 12.48 -0.92
N VAL A 86 -14.03 12.00 0.19
CA VAL A 86 -13.19 10.79 0.20
C VAL A 86 -14.01 9.58 -0.27
N LYS A 87 -15.23 9.41 0.27
CA LYS A 87 -16.18 8.38 -0.18
C LYS A 87 -16.48 8.46 -1.67
N ARG A 88 -16.63 9.68 -2.19
CA ARG A 88 -16.89 9.92 -3.62
C ARG A 88 -15.74 9.41 -4.48
N LEU A 89 -14.50 9.79 -4.16
CA LEU A 89 -13.31 9.36 -4.90
C LEU A 89 -13.11 7.83 -4.80
N LEU A 90 -13.20 7.25 -3.61
CA LEU A 90 -13.04 5.81 -3.42
C LEU A 90 -14.13 5.01 -4.15
N LYS A 91 -15.37 5.50 -4.16
CA LYS A 91 -16.46 4.91 -4.94
C LYS A 91 -16.19 4.96 -6.44
N HIS A 92 -15.57 6.03 -6.93
CA HIS A 92 -15.16 6.13 -8.34
C HIS A 92 -14.13 5.06 -8.68
N TYR A 93 -13.04 4.95 -7.91
CA TYR A 93 -12.04 3.90 -8.11
C TYR A 93 -12.62 2.48 -8.03
N ARG A 94 -13.57 2.25 -7.12
CA ARG A 94 -14.28 0.96 -7.02
C ARG A 94 -15.11 0.66 -8.27
N LYS A 95 -15.81 1.65 -8.82
CA LYS A 95 -16.60 1.49 -10.04
C LYS A 95 -15.71 1.15 -11.25
N GLU A 96 -14.53 1.74 -11.32
CA GLU A 96 -13.55 1.49 -12.39
C GLU A 96 -12.76 0.18 -12.20
N GLY A 97 -13.03 -0.59 -11.14
CA GLY A 97 -12.30 -1.82 -10.83
C GLY A 97 -10.84 -1.60 -10.44
N ILE A 98 -10.48 -0.39 -9.99
CA ILE A 98 -9.13 -0.01 -9.56
C ILE A 98 -8.91 -0.35 -8.08
N ALA A 99 -9.98 -0.33 -7.27
CA ALA A 99 -9.87 -0.51 -5.84
C ALA A 99 -11.05 -1.26 -5.22
N ASP A 100 -10.76 -2.11 -4.26
CA ASP A 100 -11.75 -2.55 -3.29
C ASP A 100 -11.78 -1.61 -2.09
N VAL A 101 -12.99 -1.32 -1.61
CA VAL A 101 -13.23 -0.49 -0.43
C VAL A 101 -14.01 -1.32 0.56
N LEU A 102 -13.28 -1.83 1.56
CA LEU A 102 -13.78 -2.78 2.54
C LEU A 102 -14.23 -2.03 3.81
N PRO A 103 -15.35 -2.43 4.44
CA PRO A 103 -15.76 -1.85 5.71
C PRO A 103 -14.76 -2.21 6.81
N TRP A 104 -14.38 -1.23 7.64
CA TRP A 104 -13.44 -1.43 8.74
C TRP A 104 -13.97 -0.85 10.05
N ASN A 105 -14.87 -1.59 10.70
CA ASN A 105 -15.50 -1.15 11.94
C ASN A 105 -14.75 -1.72 13.17
N LEU A 106 -13.92 -0.88 13.79
CA LEU A 106 -13.22 -1.20 15.04
C LEU A 106 -13.82 -0.49 16.27
N GLU A 107 -14.93 0.25 16.12
CA GLU A 107 -15.46 1.14 17.18
C GLU A 107 -15.81 0.40 18.48
N THR A 108 -16.05 -0.91 18.42
CA THR A 108 -16.41 -1.77 19.56
C THR A 108 -15.23 -2.16 20.45
N TYR A 109 -13.99 -1.91 20.02
CA TYR A 109 -12.79 -2.36 20.75
C TYR A 109 -11.85 -1.18 20.91
N GLN A 110 -11.80 -0.50 22.07
CA GLN A 110 -11.15 0.83 22.20
C GLN A 110 -9.77 0.85 22.88
N ASP A 111 -9.40 -0.13 23.72
CA ASP A 111 -8.25 0.06 24.62
C ASP A 111 -6.92 -0.62 24.18
N ASP A 112 -6.94 -1.63 23.30
CA ASP A 112 -5.74 -2.40 22.88
C ASP A 112 -5.61 -2.58 21.34
N THR A 113 -6.37 -1.82 20.57
CA THR A 113 -6.83 -2.23 19.23
C THR A 113 -6.29 -1.45 18.05
N TYR A 114 -5.69 -0.28 18.25
CA TYR A 114 -5.20 0.48 17.09
C TYR A 114 -4.07 -0.26 16.37
N PHE A 115 -3.07 -0.72 17.12
CA PHE A 115 -1.97 -1.49 16.53
C PHE A 115 -2.45 -2.86 16.05
N ASN A 116 -3.19 -3.60 16.88
CA ASN A 116 -3.71 -4.92 16.52
C ASN A 116 -4.67 -4.86 15.32
N GLY A 117 -5.46 -3.79 15.20
CA GLY A 117 -6.31 -3.51 14.05
C GLY A 117 -5.50 -3.26 12.79
N ILE A 118 -4.42 -2.45 12.85
CA ILE A 118 -3.52 -2.29 11.70
C ILE A 118 -2.92 -3.64 11.28
N ILE A 119 -2.48 -4.46 12.23
CA ILE A 119 -1.92 -5.79 11.92
C ILE A 119 -2.99 -6.70 11.28
N ALA A 120 -4.20 -6.75 11.84
CA ALA A 120 -5.30 -7.53 11.29
C ALA A 120 -5.66 -7.10 9.86
N GLN A 121 -5.72 -5.78 9.61
CA GLN A 121 -5.99 -5.20 8.30
C GLN A 121 -4.92 -5.55 7.27
N ILE A 122 -3.63 -5.40 7.64
CA ILE A 122 -2.51 -5.72 6.76
C ILE A 122 -2.54 -7.21 6.36
N ASN A 123 -2.83 -8.10 7.31
CA ASN A 123 -2.92 -9.53 7.02
C ASN A 123 -4.16 -9.85 6.18
N ASP A 124 -5.34 -9.32 6.50
CA ASP A 124 -6.55 -9.49 5.67
C ASP A 124 -6.28 -9.06 4.22
N CYS A 125 -5.64 -7.91 4.02
CA CYS A 125 -5.29 -7.43 2.69
C CYS A 125 -4.31 -8.36 1.97
N SER A 126 -3.24 -8.78 2.67
CA SER A 126 -2.23 -9.68 2.12
C SER A 126 -2.86 -11.01 1.68
N TYR A 127 -3.78 -11.55 2.48
CA TYR A 127 -4.51 -12.78 2.19
C TYR A 127 -5.56 -12.61 1.09
N ARG A 128 -6.22 -11.45 0.94
CA ARG A 128 -7.10 -11.16 -0.20
C ARG A 128 -6.32 -11.14 -1.51
N ALA A 129 -5.24 -10.37 -1.54
CA ALA A 129 -4.35 -10.32 -2.69
C ALA A 129 -3.83 -11.72 -3.07
N MET A 130 -3.54 -12.58 -2.08
CA MET A 130 -3.11 -13.95 -2.30
C MET A 130 -4.23 -14.88 -2.80
N ILE A 131 -5.35 -14.96 -2.08
CA ILE A 131 -6.36 -16.03 -2.23
C ILE A 131 -7.48 -15.63 -3.17
N VAL A 132 -7.98 -14.40 -3.04
CA VAL A 132 -9.14 -13.94 -3.81
C VAL A 132 -8.70 -13.57 -5.22
N ASP A 133 -7.66 -12.76 -5.32
CA ASP A 133 -7.24 -12.17 -6.60
C ASP A 133 -6.03 -12.85 -7.24
N ASN A 134 -5.33 -13.70 -6.47
CA ASN A 134 -4.17 -14.46 -6.92
C ASN A 134 -3.07 -13.55 -7.52
N TYR A 135 -2.87 -12.37 -6.92
CA TYR A 135 -1.80 -11.45 -7.28
C TYR A 135 -0.50 -11.86 -6.61
N ARG A 136 0.60 -11.90 -7.36
CA ARG A 136 1.92 -12.26 -6.86
C ARG A 136 2.49 -11.26 -5.86
N TYR A 137 2.18 -9.97 -6.04
CA TYR A 137 2.80 -8.90 -5.26
C TYR A 137 1.77 -8.00 -4.57
N ALA A 138 2.07 -7.62 -3.34
CA ALA A 138 1.34 -6.60 -2.59
C ALA A 138 2.32 -5.60 -1.95
N ALA A 139 2.16 -4.30 -2.20
CA ALA A 139 2.85 -3.26 -1.47
C ALA A 139 2.11 -2.97 -0.16
N ILE A 140 2.79 -3.03 0.97
CA ILE A 140 2.21 -2.73 2.29
C ILE A 140 2.68 -1.33 2.70
N VAL A 141 1.80 -0.33 2.65
CA VAL A 141 2.16 1.09 2.84
C VAL A 141 1.06 1.91 3.52
N ASP A 142 1.46 3.02 4.15
CA ASP A 142 0.56 4.07 4.62
C ASP A 142 0.29 5.05 3.45
N LEU A 143 -0.79 5.86 3.54
CA LEU A 143 -1.14 6.82 2.47
C LEU A 143 -0.06 7.89 2.21
N ASP A 144 0.81 8.14 3.19
CA ASP A 144 1.91 9.11 3.11
C ASP A 144 3.25 8.50 2.64
N GLU A 145 3.24 7.24 2.20
CA GLU A 145 4.42 6.44 1.91
C GLU A 145 4.42 5.99 0.44
N ILE A 146 5.47 6.34 -0.31
CA ILE A 146 5.67 5.90 -1.71
C ILE A 146 6.95 5.07 -1.80
N LEU A 147 6.82 3.79 -2.17
CA LEU A 147 7.94 2.93 -2.50
C LEU A 147 8.52 3.36 -3.85
N MET A 148 9.73 3.92 -3.85
CA MET A 148 10.33 4.50 -5.05
C MET A 148 11.52 3.65 -5.53
N PRO A 149 11.45 3.04 -6.72
CA PRO A 149 12.62 2.42 -7.32
C PRO A 149 13.48 3.53 -7.96
N VAL A 150 14.77 3.61 -7.63
CA VAL A 150 15.66 4.69 -8.09
C VAL A 150 16.07 4.47 -9.54
N ASN A 151 16.49 3.25 -9.87
CA ASN A 151 17.09 2.94 -11.18
C ASN A 151 16.13 2.25 -12.16
N PHE A 152 14.82 2.25 -11.88
CA PHE A 152 13.80 1.62 -12.70
C PHE A 152 12.60 2.54 -12.86
N ASN A 153 11.98 2.53 -14.03
CA ASN A 153 10.80 3.37 -14.32
C ASN A 153 9.58 3.01 -13.48
N SER A 154 9.50 1.79 -12.95
CA SER A 154 8.36 1.30 -12.16
C SER A 154 8.77 0.20 -11.18
N LEU A 155 7.98 -0.01 -10.12
CA LEU A 155 8.19 -1.10 -9.17
C LEU A 155 8.02 -2.45 -9.86
N MET A 156 7.00 -2.57 -10.73
CA MET A 156 6.82 -3.79 -11.53
C MET A 156 7.98 -4.07 -12.48
N GLY A 157 8.60 -3.03 -13.07
CA GLY A 157 9.79 -3.19 -13.90
C GLY A 157 10.97 -3.74 -13.11
N TYR A 158 11.16 -3.26 -11.86
CA TYR A 158 12.15 -3.83 -10.94
C TYR A 158 11.83 -5.28 -10.58
N LEU A 159 10.62 -5.58 -10.13
CA LEU A 159 10.21 -6.92 -9.70
C LEU A 159 10.37 -7.96 -10.81
N ARG A 160 9.95 -7.63 -12.05
CA ARG A 160 10.11 -8.54 -13.21
C ARG A 160 11.57 -8.86 -13.53
N LYS A 161 12.49 -7.92 -13.30
CA LYS A 161 13.91 -8.10 -13.60
C LYS A 161 14.68 -8.74 -12.46
N CYS A 162 14.28 -8.48 -11.21
CA CYS A 162 15.10 -8.75 -10.03
C CYS A 162 14.52 -9.84 -9.12
N ASP A 163 13.23 -10.18 -9.21
CA ASP A 163 12.68 -11.31 -8.46
C ASP A 163 13.17 -12.64 -9.05
N LYS A 164 13.95 -13.38 -8.26
CA LYS A 164 14.45 -14.72 -8.63
C LYS A 164 13.50 -15.85 -8.23
N GLY A 165 12.33 -15.52 -7.67
CA GLY A 165 11.29 -16.48 -7.28
C GLY A 165 11.38 -16.99 -5.84
N GLN A 166 12.45 -16.68 -5.10
CA GLN A 166 12.64 -17.06 -3.70
C GLN A 166 12.65 -15.85 -2.74
N THR A 167 12.26 -14.67 -3.24
CA THR A 167 12.18 -13.46 -2.42
C THR A 167 10.80 -13.37 -1.78
N SER A 168 10.74 -13.28 -0.44
CA SER A 168 9.50 -13.10 0.30
C SER A 168 9.06 -11.65 0.41
N ALA A 169 10.01 -10.73 0.56
CA ALA A 169 9.74 -9.31 0.61
C ALA A 169 10.89 -8.50 0.02
N PHE A 170 10.56 -7.36 -0.59
CA PHE A 170 11.49 -6.34 -1.07
C PHE A 170 11.36 -5.15 -0.12
N VAL A 171 12.33 -4.97 0.77
CA VAL A 171 12.27 -4.01 1.89
C VAL A 171 12.92 -2.69 1.50
N PHE A 172 12.20 -1.59 1.68
CA PHE A 172 12.63 -0.23 1.36
C PHE A 172 12.90 0.52 2.67
N CYS A 173 14.09 1.11 2.78
CA CYS A 173 14.47 1.93 3.93
C CYS A 173 13.87 3.34 3.82
N ASN A 174 13.46 3.88 4.97
CA ASN A 174 12.69 5.11 5.05
C ASN A 174 13.54 6.38 4.93
N ALA A 175 13.06 7.31 4.11
CA ALA A 175 13.55 8.67 4.00
C ALA A 175 12.40 9.68 4.14
N PHE A 176 12.55 10.60 5.08
CA PHE A 176 11.49 11.57 5.39
C PHE A 176 11.53 12.79 4.48
N PHE A 177 10.38 13.13 3.91
CA PHE A 177 10.06 14.41 3.30
C PHE A 177 9.08 15.13 4.23
N TYR A 178 9.33 16.39 4.58
CA TYR A 178 8.50 17.10 5.55
C TYR A 178 7.58 18.11 4.86
N MET A 179 6.29 18.07 5.17
CA MET A 179 5.31 18.99 4.56
C MET A 179 5.53 20.45 4.93
N LYS A 180 6.25 20.71 6.03
CA LYS A 180 6.64 22.06 6.47
C LYS A 180 7.75 22.68 5.62
N ASP A 181 8.52 21.89 4.85
CA ASP A 181 9.52 22.45 3.94
C ASP A 181 8.84 23.20 2.78
N GLY A 182 9.54 24.15 2.17
CA GLY A 182 9.03 24.94 1.04
C GLY A 182 8.65 24.07 -0.16
N ASN A 183 7.58 24.45 -0.85
CA ASN A 183 7.22 23.82 -2.13
C ASN A 183 8.16 24.32 -3.22
N ASP A 184 8.78 23.39 -3.94
CA ASP A 184 9.38 23.68 -5.24
C ASP A 184 8.28 23.49 -6.30
N THR A 185 7.92 24.57 -6.98
CA THR A 185 6.85 24.57 -8.01
C THR A 185 7.38 24.72 -9.42
N TYR A 186 8.71 24.68 -9.63
CA TYR A 186 9.34 24.95 -10.92
C TYR A 186 8.85 24.01 -12.03
N SER A 187 8.58 22.75 -11.70
CA SER A 187 8.11 21.72 -12.63
C SER A 187 6.57 21.63 -12.75
N THR A 188 5.82 22.54 -12.13
CA THR A 188 4.35 22.51 -12.17
C THR A 188 3.88 23.00 -13.55
N PRO A 189 3.15 22.18 -14.34
CA PRO A 189 2.62 22.62 -15.62
C PRO A 189 1.66 23.81 -15.46
N ILE A 190 1.69 24.74 -16.42
CA ILE A 190 0.84 25.95 -16.38
C ILE A 190 -0.65 25.57 -16.41
N TYR A 191 -1.00 24.50 -17.13
CA TYR A 191 -2.37 24.02 -17.28
C TYR A 191 -2.90 23.20 -16.09
N ALA A 192 -2.04 22.81 -15.14
CA ALA A 192 -2.42 21.92 -14.06
C ALA A 192 -3.47 22.58 -13.14
N ARG A 193 -4.64 21.94 -13.02
CA ARG A 193 -5.74 22.43 -12.17
C ARG A 193 -5.52 22.07 -10.72
N ASN A 194 -5.16 20.82 -10.46
CA ASN A 194 -4.88 20.29 -9.13
C ASN A 194 -3.40 20.49 -8.80
N ARG A 195 -3.09 21.70 -8.29
CA ARG A 195 -1.71 22.10 -7.94
C ARG A 195 -1.26 21.49 -6.61
N PHE A 196 0.05 21.57 -6.35
CA PHE A 196 0.68 21.14 -5.09
C PHE A 196 0.63 19.63 -4.79
N LEU A 197 0.77 18.81 -5.83
CA LEU A 197 1.04 17.38 -5.70
C LEU A 197 2.30 17.17 -4.83
N TYR A 198 2.17 16.49 -3.69
CA TYR A 198 3.19 16.43 -2.65
C TYR A 198 4.45 15.70 -3.12
N THR A 199 4.32 14.68 -3.96
CA THR A 199 5.45 13.97 -4.57
C THR A 199 6.21 14.84 -5.57
N GLN A 200 5.55 15.86 -6.13
CA GLN A 200 6.11 16.75 -7.14
C GLN A 200 6.66 18.04 -6.54
N THR A 201 6.06 18.55 -5.46
CA THR A 201 6.49 19.82 -4.87
C THR A 201 7.40 19.67 -3.65
N LYS A 202 7.35 18.55 -2.93
CA LYS A 202 8.22 18.27 -1.78
C LYS A 202 9.43 17.46 -2.23
N VAL A 203 10.48 18.17 -2.61
CA VAL A 203 11.71 17.58 -3.18
C VAL A 203 12.87 17.51 -2.21
N ARG A 204 12.73 18.05 -0.99
CA ARG A 204 13.78 17.94 0.02
C ARG A 204 13.43 16.86 1.01
N ARG A 205 14.34 15.91 1.16
CA ARG A 205 14.26 14.86 2.19
C ARG A 205 15.38 14.99 3.21
N ALA A 206 15.18 14.42 4.38
CA ALA A 206 16.25 14.21 5.33
C ALA A 206 17.39 13.42 4.66
N ASP A 207 18.62 13.88 4.85
CA ASP A 207 19.81 13.19 4.35
C ASP A 207 19.93 11.78 4.97
N GLN A 208 19.70 11.71 6.28
CA GLN A 208 19.75 10.46 7.03
C GLN A 208 18.58 9.52 6.67
N ILE A 209 18.94 8.37 6.11
CA ILE A 209 18.06 7.22 5.92
C ILE A 209 17.90 6.46 7.25
N LYS A 210 16.67 6.01 7.55
CA LYS A 210 16.41 5.20 8.75
C LYS A 210 17.02 3.80 8.61
N PRO A 211 17.45 3.18 9.72
CA PRO A 211 17.86 1.77 9.73
C PRO A 211 16.76 0.84 9.21
N VAL A 212 17.16 -0.33 8.71
CA VAL A 212 16.24 -1.37 8.26
C VAL A 212 15.23 -1.71 9.37
N TYR A 213 13.96 -1.90 8.99
CA TYR A 213 12.81 -2.16 9.87
C TYR A 213 12.37 -0.98 10.75
N ALA A 214 13.16 0.09 10.85
CA ALA A 214 12.77 1.32 11.54
C ALA A 214 11.88 2.18 10.62
N GLN A 215 10.58 1.84 10.58
CA GLN A 215 9.59 2.40 9.64
C GLN A 215 9.87 2.06 8.18
N SER A 216 10.53 0.94 7.91
CA SER A 216 10.60 0.38 6.57
C SER A 216 9.21 -0.05 6.09
N LYS A 217 9.06 -0.14 4.77
CA LYS A 217 7.90 -0.73 4.11
C LYS A 217 8.37 -1.66 3.01
N CYS A 218 7.51 -2.55 2.55
CA CYS A 218 7.92 -3.55 1.60
C CYS A 218 6.85 -3.89 0.57
N ILE A 219 7.32 -4.46 -0.53
CA ILE A 219 6.51 -5.27 -1.43
C ILE A 219 6.69 -6.71 -1.01
N ILE A 220 5.61 -7.41 -0.68
CA ILE A 220 5.65 -8.83 -0.34
C ILE A 220 5.33 -9.67 -1.57
N ASN A 221 5.93 -10.85 -1.64
CA ASN A 221 5.39 -11.95 -2.42
C ASN A 221 4.27 -12.60 -1.60
N THR A 222 3.03 -12.42 -2.06
CA THR A 222 1.82 -12.83 -1.34
C THR A 222 1.81 -14.33 -1.07
N HIS A 223 2.38 -15.16 -1.95
CA HIS A 223 2.42 -16.62 -1.77
C HIS A 223 3.50 -17.10 -0.80
N SER A 224 4.30 -16.17 -0.27
CA SER A 224 5.34 -16.47 0.71
C SER A 224 5.04 -15.91 2.10
N VAL A 225 4.01 -15.06 2.25
CA VAL A 225 3.67 -14.43 3.52
C VAL A 225 2.84 -15.36 4.38
N LEU A 226 3.21 -15.49 5.65
CA LEU A 226 2.41 -16.17 6.68
C LEU A 226 1.90 -15.18 7.71
N GLU A 227 2.75 -14.22 8.09
CA GLU A 227 2.39 -13.18 9.05
C GLU A 227 3.10 -11.89 8.69
N MET A 228 2.32 -10.85 8.42
CA MET A 228 2.82 -9.54 8.05
C MET A 228 2.70 -8.55 9.20
N GLY A 229 3.81 -7.90 9.53
CA GLY A 229 3.86 -6.81 10.48
C GLY A 229 3.73 -5.44 9.81
N LYS A 230 3.64 -4.36 10.59
CA LYS A 230 3.53 -3.00 10.04
C LYS A 230 4.74 -2.56 9.19
N ASN A 231 5.97 -2.90 9.62
CA ASN A 231 7.21 -2.40 9.02
C ASN A 231 8.08 -3.48 8.37
N ARG A 232 7.74 -4.76 8.58
CA ARG A 232 8.50 -5.92 8.10
C ARG A 232 7.62 -7.16 8.09
N MET A 233 8.01 -8.18 7.33
CA MET A 233 7.40 -9.50 7.46
C MET A 233 7.82 -10.12 8.79
N TRP A 234 6.87 -10.70 9.53
CA TRP A 234 7.17 -11.41 10.78
C TRP A 234 7.43 -12.89 10.53
N LYS A 235 6.71 -13.48 9.58
CA LYS A 235 6.85 -14.88 9.22
C LYS A 235 6.63 -15.12 7.73
N SER A 236 7.55 -15.85 7.12
CA SER A 236 7.51 -16.29 5.73
C SER A 236 7.50 -17.81 5.61
N VAL A 237 7.09 -18.29 4.43
CA VAL A 237 7.23 -19.68 4.00
C VAL A 237 8.71 -20.08 4.00
N SER A 238 9.02 -21.27 4.52
CA SER A 238 10.39 -21.79 4.55
C SER A 238 11.01 -21.83 3.15
N GLY A 239 12.27 -21.39 3.04
CA GLY A 239 12.99 -21.33 1.75
C GLY A 239 12.90 -19.98 1.04
N TYR A 240 12.08 -19.05 1.54
CA TYR A 240 12.08 -17.66 1.07
C TYR A 240 12.88 -16.75 2.00
N SER A 241 13.46 -15.70 1.44
CA SER A 241 14.22 -14.69 2.20
C SER A 241 13.78 -13.27 1.85
N GLU A 242 13.95 -12.33 2.78
CA GLU A 242 13.72 -10.92 2.50
C GLU A 242 14.93 -10.34 1.76
N LEU A 243 14.67 -9.51 0.75
CA LEU A 243 15.68 -8.71 0.06
C LEU A 243 15.59 -7.27 0.56
N ILE A 244 16.59 -6.83 1.31
CA ILE A 244 16.73 -5.43 1.72
C ILE A 244 17.34 -4.65 0.56
N LEU A 245 16.62 -3.65 0.06
CA LEU A 245 17.09 -2.84 -1.05
C LEU A 245 18.10 -1.81 -0.55
N PRO A 246 19.28 -1.71 -1.19
CA PRO A 246 20.15 -0.57 -1.03
C PRO A 246 19.40 0.74 -1.39
N PRO A 247 19.60 1.86 -0.66
CA PRO A 247 18.90 3.12 -0.94
C PRO A 247 19.12 3.69 -2.34
N ASN A 248 20.22 3.34 -3.01
CA ASN A 248 20.49 3.71 -4.40
C ASN A 248 19.76 2.81 -5.43
N VAL A 249 19.05 1.78 -4.98
CA VAL A 249 18.21 0.89 -5.81
C VAL A 249 16.73 1.14 -5.56
N GLY A 250 16.34 1.21 -4.28
CA GLY A 250 14.98 1.50 -3.86
C GLY A 250 14.95 2.15 -2.48
N ILE A 251 14.10 3.17 -2.36
CA ILE A 251 13.97 3.99 -1.16
C ILE A 251 12.50 4.25 -0.87
N LEU A 252 12.12 4.28 0.40
CA LEU A 252 10.77 4.67 0.80
C LEU A 252 10.74 6.19 0.98
N HIS A 253 9.90 6.87 0.20
CA HIS A 253 9.60 8.28 0.40
C HIS A 253 8.45 8.43 1.39
N HIS A 254 8.72 9.03 2.55
CA HIS A 254 7.71 9.22 3.59
C HIS A 254 7.41 10.69 3.81
N TYR A 255 6.25 11.12 3.34
CA TYR A 255 5.79 12.50 3.31
C TYR A 255 5.05 12.87 4.61
N ARG A 256 5.77 13.27 5.65
CA ARG A 256 5.20 13.53 6.98
C ARG A 256 4.78 14.99 7.18
N ASP A 257 3.58 15.18 7.74
CA ASP A 257 3.12 16.50 8.22
C ASP A 257 3.89 16.95 9.46
N LYS A 258 4.15 16.01 10.39
CA LYS A 258 4.96 16.25 11.58
C LYS A 258 6.44 16.11 11.25
N CYS A 259 7.19 17.15 11.57
CA CYS A 259 8.64 17.13 11.45
C CYS A 259 9.26 16.81 12.82
N TYR A 260 9.92 15.66 12.92
CA TYR A 260 10.65 15.23 14.11
C TYR A 260 12.10 15.67 13.96
N ASN A 261 12.49 16.69 14.72
CA ASN A 261 13.82 17.32 14.68
C ASN A 261 14.11 18.06 13.35
N CYS A 262 13.48 19.22 13.18
CA CYS A 262 13.57 20.06 11.97
C CYS A 262 14.92 20.77 11.75
N LYS A 263 15.92 20.47 12.58
CA LYS A 263 17.31 20.92 12.38
C LYS A 263 18.12 19.96 11.51
N LYS A 264 17.53 18.87 11.02
CA LYS A 264 18.20 17.91 10.16
C LYS A 264 18.57 18.53 8.82
N THR A 265 19.77 18.21 8.35
CA THR A 265 20.21 18.52 6.99
C THR A 265 19.26 17.86 5.99
N LEU A 266 18.76 18.67 5.06
CA LEU A 266 17.94 18.21 3.96
C LEU A 266 18.76 18.18 2.67
N VAL A 267 18.52 17.17 1.85
CA VAL A 267 19.09 17.02 0.51
C VAL A 267 17.98 17.01 -0.51
N ILE A 268 18.30 17.49 -1.72
CA ILE A 268 17.36 17.52 -2.83
C ILE A 268 17.28 16.11 -3.43
N ASP A 269 16.06 15.64 -3.65
CA ASP A 269 15.73 14.37 -4.25
C ASP A 269 14.59 14.56 -5.26
N TYR A 270 14.94 14.49 -6.54
CA TYR A 270 13.99 14.62 -7.65
C TYR A 270 13.49 13.28 -8.17
N THR A 271 13.73 12.16 -7.47
CA THR A 271 13.40 10.82 -7.98
C THR A 271 11.92 10.69 -8.34
N ALA A 272 11.03 11.27 -7.54
CA ALA A 272 9.58 11.26 -7.79
C ALA A 272 9.15 12.16 -8.97
N ARG A 273 9.97 13.13 -9.38
CA ARG A 273 9.67 14.06 -10.49
C ARG A 273 9.90 13.47 -11.87
N ARG A 274 10.53 12.31 -11.97
CA ARG A 274 10.83 11.67 -13.27
C ARG A 274 9.59 11.40 -14.13
N PHE A 275 8.41 11.33 -13.52
CA PHE A 275 7.15 11.14 -14.23
C PHE A 275 6.67 12.42 -14.95
N GLY A 276 7.27 13.57 -14.67
CA GLY A 276 7.04 14.82 -15.40
C GLY A 276 5.57 15.23 -15.38
N SER A 277 5.05 15.65 -16.54
CA SER A 277 3.65 16.05 -16.70
C SER A 277 2.65 14.91 -16.46
N LEU A 278 3.07 13.65 -16.67
CA LEU A 278 2.15 12.51 -16.69
C LEU A 278 1.38 12.33 -15.38
N ILE A 279 2.01 12.57 -14.23
CA ILE A 279 1.31 12.50 -12.94
C ILE A 279 0.29 13.62 -12.78
N TRP A 280 0.59 14.83 -13.26
CA TRP A 280 -0.35 15.95 -13.24
C TRP A 280 -1.56 15.65 -14.11
N ASP A 281 -1.34 15.14 -15.33
CA ASP A 281 -2.40 14.78 -16.27
C ASP A 281 -3.35 13.73 -15.67
N ARG A 282 -2.80 12.68 -15.05
CA ARG A 282 -3.59 11.62 -14.41
C ARG A 282 -4.38 12.10 -13.20
N VAL A 283 -3.79 12.96 -12.37
CA VAL A 283 -4.49 13.52 -11.21
C VAL A 283 -5.59 14.48 -11.66
N ASP A 284 -5.33 15.33 -12.65
CA ASP A 284 -6.36 16.22 -13.20
C ASP A 284 -7.51 15.42 -13.86
N GLU A 285 -7.19 14.34 -14.57
CA GLU A 285 -8.19 13.45 -15.16
C GLU A 285 -9.08 12.81 -14.08
N ILE A 286 -8.50 12.21 -13.05
CA ILE A 286 -9.29 11.53 -12.02
C ILE A 286 -10.11 12.52 -11.18
N CYS A 287 -9.55 13.70 -10.89
CA CYS A 287 -10.28 14.75 -10.20
C CYS A 287 -11.43 15.29 -11.07
N LEU A 288 -11.22 15.43 -12.40
CA LEU A 288 -12.29 15.80 -13.32
C LEU A 288 -13.41 14.76 -13.36
N GLN A 289 -13.09 13.47 -13.38
CA GLN A 289 -14.08 12.40 -13.40
C GLN A 289 -14.86 12.31 -12.08
N ALA A 290 -14.19 12.37 -10.93
CA ALA A 290 -14.83 12.22 -9.62
C ALA A 290 -15.52 13.52 -9.12
N PHE A 291 -15.04 14.69 -9.56
CA PHE A 291 -15.46 16.01 -9.09
C PHE A 291 -15.82 16.94 -10.24
N PHE A 292 -16.50 16.42 -11.26
CA PHE A 292 -16.93 17.20 -12.45
C PHE A 292 -17.71 18.47 -12.08
N LYS A 293 -18.61 18.39 -11.09
CA LYS A 293 -19.41 19.53 -10.61
C LYS A 293 -18.57 20.58 -9.87
N ASP A 294 -17.39 20.20 -9.41
CA ASP A 294 -16.44 21.06 -8.69
C ASP A 294 -15.29 21.49 -9.62
N ASN A 295 -15.59 21.64 -10.92
CA ASN A 295 -14.65 22.00 -12.00
C ASN A 295 -13.44 21.04 -12.16
N GLY A 296 -13.56 19.82 -11.62
CA GLY A 296 -12.48 18.84 -11.59
C GLY A 296 -11.37 19.15 -10.59
N ILE A 297 -11.66 19.91 -9.53
CA ILE A 297 -10.73 20.20 -8.44
C ILE A 297 -11.01 19.24 -7.28
N CYS A 298 -10.02 18.43 -6.91
CA CYS A 298 -10.10 17.57 -5.75
C CYS A 298 -10.00 18.39 -4.45
N PRO A 299 -10.92 18.20 -3.48
CA PRO A 299 -10.85 18.88 -2.19
C PRO A 299 -9.57 18.56 -1.40
N THR A 300 -9.02 19.56 -0.71
CA THR A 300 -7.80 19.42 0.11
C THR A 300 -8.04 19.53 1.61
N SER A 301 -9.24 19.96 2.04
CA SER A 301 -9.64 20.21 3.44
C SER A 301 -11.12 19.96 3.68
#